data_AF-A0A2K8QJ54-F1
#
_entry.id   AF-A0A2K8QJ54-F1
#
_cell.length_a   1.000
_cell.length_b   1.000
_cell.length_c   1.000
_cell.angle_alpha   90.00
_cell.angle_beta   90.00
_cell.angle_gamma   90.00
#
_symmetry.space_group_name_H-M   'P 1'
#
loop_
_entity.id
_entity.type
_entity.pdbx_description
1 polymer ?
#
loop_
_entity_poly.entity_id
_entity_poly.type
_entity_poly.pdbx_seq_one_letter_code
_entity_poly.pdbx_strand_id
1 'polypeptide(L)'
;MELQTRLVFIDTSAYETKKLQFGHFVLARLQQLVEEEKIHLLITDVVRAEIEAHLKKYAEAAVKEHKNFRKKGSFLCVADEVTGGGLFPELTSEAVLRVAMEKFRALVDNGLTESVSVAEVNPKLIFDAYFSGTAPFHREAKKSEFPDAFSLAAVDAVARARHHKVYVVSADEDMAAVAAANDNYIHLPAIDTLLDLVNRNDDELAELSTFADGILEQLKDDVIRMAREHLNRAEFMPVSSGEYEPDIYETEITAVSIDDVQLIDVSKDDATYDITFKVDVTATYDYEDFSGAVWDKEDRAYYGVEVSSDSYRHQERYTAALEIGFMDGIKANAEIHFLNFDDSIFLLELDSAEHIEYDAYKPQVPDPF
;
A
#
# COMPACT_ATOMS: atom_id res chain seq x y z
N MET A 1 -4.61 4.14 10.86
CA MET A 1 -3.41 3.90 10.04
C MET A 1 -3.66 2.58 9.34
N GLU A 2 -3.38 2.50 8.04
CA GLU A 2 -3.48 1.26 7.27
C GLU A 2 -2.13 0.54 7.27
N LEU A 3 -2.13 -0.76 6.98
CA LEU A 3 -0.89 -1.52 6.81
C LEU A 3 -0.15 -0.97 5.57
N GLN A 4 1.18 -0.87 5.63
CA GLN A 4 2.01 -0.39 4.49
C GLN A 4 3.11 -1.39 4.10
N THR A 5 3.51 -2.27 5.00
CA THR A 5 4.56 -3.27 4.75
C THR A 5 4.40 -4.43 5.72
N ARG A 6 4.80 -5.64 5.31
CA ARG A 6 4.90 -6.80 6.20
C ARG A 6 6.29 -6.95 6.80
N LEU A 7 7.25 -6.11 6.41
CA LEU A 7 8.62 -6.09 6.95
C LEU A 7 8.64 -5.32 8.29
N VAL A 8 9.09 -5.99 9.35
CA VAL A 8 9.01 -5.47 10.71
C VAL A 8 10.34 -5.63 11.43
N PHE A 9 10.84 -4.54 12.00
CA PHE A 9 11.90 -4.54 12.99
C PHE A 9 11.33 -4.14 14.35
N ILE A 10 11.62 -4.93 15.39
CA ILE A 10 11.17 -4.66 16.75
C ILE A 10 12.38 -4.40 17.63
N ASP A 11 12.38 -3.22 18.24
CA ASP A 11 13.43 -2.79 19.16
C ASP A 11 13.32 -3.51 20.51
N THR A 12 14.44 -3.60 21.23
CA THR A 12 14.52 -4.22 22.56
C THR A 12 13.49 -3.60 23.51
N SER A 13 13.33 -2.28 23.48
CA SER A 13 12.39 -1.56 24.34
C SER A 13 10.94 -2.04 24.19
N ALA A 14 10.51 -2.35 22.96
CA ALA A 14 9.16 -2.84 22.69
C ALA A 14 8.94 -4.23 23.30
N TYR A 15 9.93 -5.12 23.25
CA TYR A 15 9.87 -6.42 23.92
C TYR A 15 9.87 -6.28 25.46
N GLU A 16 10.58 -5.30 26.00
CA GLU A 16 10.62 -5.02 27.44
C GLU A 16 9.29 -4.53 27.99
N THR A 17 8.53 -3.74 27.22
CA THR A 17 7.15 -3.35 27.63
C THR A 17 6.26 -4.57 27.89
N LYS A 18 6.54 -5.69 27.21
CA LYS A 18 5.87 -7.00 27.39
C LYS A 18 6.58 -7.91 28.38
N LYS A 19 7.52 -7.38 29.15
CA LYS A 19 8.32 -8.08 30.17
C LYS A 19 9.00 -9.33 29.65
N LEU A 20 9.32 -9.37 28.35
CA LEU A 20 9.96 -10.50 27.69
C LEU A 20 9.24 -11.85 27.92
N GLN A 21 7.90 -11.81 28.05
CA GLN A 21 7.07 -12.99 28.28
C GLN A 21 6.84 -13.79 26.99
N PHE A 22 7.93 -14.26 26.36
CA PHE A 22 7.86 -15.06 25.14
C PHE A 22 6.96 -16.28 25.34
N GLY A 23 6.21 -16.65 24.29
CA GLY A 23 5.20 -17.71 24.34
C GLY A 23 3.99 -17.42 25.22
N HIS A 24 3.73 -16.15 25.58
CA HIS A 24 2.48 -15.71 26.21
C HIS A 24 1.87 -14.51 25.48
N PHE A 25 0.53 -14.46 25.46
CA PHE A 25 -0.29 -13.34 24.98
C PHE A 25 0.24 -12.70 23.68
N VAL A 26 0.70 -11.45 23.77
CA VAL A 26 1.15 -10.62 22.65
C VAL A 26 2.36 -11.22 21.93
N LEU A 27 3.36 -11.71 22.67
CA LEU A 27 4.57 -12.27 22.07
C LEU A 27 4.32 -13.67 21.48
N ALA A 28 3.37 -14.44 22.03
CA ALA A 28 2.90 -15.67 21.39
C ALA A 28 2.17 -15.37 20.08
N ARG A 29 1.31 -14.33 20.06
CA ARG A 29 0.61 -13.93 18.84
C ARG A 29 1.57 -13.39 17.78
N LEU A 30 2.59 -12.64 18.18
CA LEU A 30 3.67 -12.22 17.28
C LEU A 30 4.36 -13.43 16.64
N GLN A 31 4.71 -14.45 17.44
CA GLN A 31 5.31 -15.69 16.92
C GLN A 31 4.38 -16.38 15.91
N GLN A 32 3.08 -16.46 16.20
CA GLN A 32 2.10 -17.02 15.26
C GLN A 32 2.05 -16.23 13.95
N LEU A 33 2.09 -14.90 13.97
CA LEU A 33 2.09 -14.11 12.73
C LEU A 33 3.35 -14.35 11.88
N VAL A 34 4.50 -14.60 12.52
CA VAL A 34 5.72 -15.00 11.81
C VAL A 34 5.57 -16.39 11.21
N GLU A 35 5.06 -17.35 11.98
CA GLU A 35 4.84 -18.75 11.55
C GLU A 35 3.78 -18.87 10.43
N GLU A 36 2.76 -18.00 10.45
CA GLU A 36 1.74 -17.87 9.40
C GLU A 36 2.25 -17.08 8.17
N GLU A 37 3.53 -16.66 8.17
CA GLU A 37 4.16 -15.82 7.13
C GLU A 37 3.44 -14.48 6.87
N LYS A 38 2.68 -13.99 7.84
CA LYS A 38 1.94 -12.72 7.75
C LYS A 38 2.82 -11.50 7.99
N ILE A 39 3.95 -11.68 8.65
CA ILE A 39 4.98 -10.67 8.84
C ILE A 39 6.37 -11.28 8.62
N HIS A 40 7.29 -10.46 8.12
CA HIS A 40 8.70 -10.77 8.02
C HIS A 40 9.46 -10.01 9.11
N LEU A 41 9.80 -10.73 10.18
CA LEU A 41 10.49 -10.17 11.33
C LEU A 41 11.99 -10.09 11.07
N LEU A 42 12.56 -8.89 11.21
CA LEU A 42 13.98 -8.61 11.23
C LEU A 42 14.47 -8.54 12.69
N ILE A 43 15.54 -9.26 13.00
CA ILE A 43 16.25 -9.14 14.28
C ILE A 43 17.74 -8.89 14.05
N THR A 44 18.29 -7.87 14.70
CA THR A 44 19.72 -7.56 14.60
C THR A 44 20.53 -8.33 15.63
N ASP A 45 21.81 -8.56 15.35
CA ASP A 45 22.75 -9.17 16.32
C ASP A 45 22.75 -8.44 17.67
N VAL A 46 22.58 -7.11 17.63
CA VAL A 46 22.52 -6.23 18.80
C VAL A 46 21.27 -6.49 19.63
N VAL A 47 20.07 -6.38 19.03
CA VAL A 47 18.79 -6.61 19.73
C VAL A 47 18.74 -8.03 20.30
N ARG A 48 19.23 -9.02 19.54
CA ARG A 48 19.35 -10.40 20.02
C ARG A 48 20.19 -10.47 21.30
N ALA A 49 21.39 -9.89 21.30
CA ALA A 49 22.27 -9.92 22.46
C ALA A 49 21.70 -9.18 23.67
N GLU A 50 20.99 -8.07 23.45
CA GLU A 50 20.33 -7.31 24.51
C GLU A 50 19.19 -8.08 25.17
N ILE A 51 18.31 -8.69 24.35
CA ILE A 51 17.22 -9.53 24.85
C ILE A 51 17.78 -10.71 25.66
N GLU A 52 18.81 -11.39 25.17
CA GLU A 52 19.44 -12.50 25.91
C GLU A 52 20.01 -12.05 27.26
N ALA A 53 20.69 -10.89 27.29
CA ALA A 53 21.21 -10.31 28.53
C ALA A 53 20.09 -9.92 29.50
N HIS A 54 18.97 -9.40 28.99
CA HIS A 54 17.84 -8.98 29.80
C HIS A 54 17.05 -10.18 30.33
N LEU A 55 16.84 -11.23 29.54
CA LEU A 55 16.26 -12.49 30.00
C LEU A 55 17.01 -13.06 31.20
N LYS A 56 18.34 -13.00 31.20
CA LYS A 56 19.17 -13.40 32.34
C LYS A 56 18.87 -12.56 33.58
N LYS A 57 18.85 -11.23 33.46
CA LYS A 57 18.50 -10.31 34.57
C LYS A 57 17.09 -10.57 35.11
N TYR A 58 16.11 -10.79 34.24
CA TYR A 58 14.73 -11.08 34.62
C TYR A 58 14.61 -12.42 35.35
N ALA A 59 15.29 -13.47 34.88
CA ALA A 59 15.30 -14.76 35.55
C ALA A 59 15.91 -14.68 36.96
N GLU A 60 17.04 -14.00 37.10
CA GLU A 60 17.69 -13.77 38.40
C GLU A 60 16.79 -12.96 39.36
N ALA A 61 16.17 -11.89 38.88
CA ALA A 61 15.25 -11.07 39.65
C ALA A 61 14.01 -11.84 40.09
N ALA A 62 13.38 -12.61 39.18
CA ALA A 62 12.19 -13.40 39.46
C ALA A 62 12.47 -14.47 40.53
N VAL A 63 13.59 -15.19 40.45
CA VAL A 63 13.96 -16.20 41.44
C VAL A 63 14.31 -15.56 42.79
N LYS A 64 14.96 -14.39 42.79
CA LYS A 64 15.22 -13.63 44.02
C LYS A 64 13.91 -13.22 44.70
N GLU A 65 12.94 -12.69 43.95
CA GLU A 65 11.64 -12.31 44.50
C GLU A 65 10.84 -13.52 44.97
N HIS A 66 10.89 -14.64 44.25
CA HIS A 66 10.29 -15.90 44.70
C HIS A 66 10.90 -16.39 46.03
N LYS A 67 12.22 -16.30 46.19
CA LYS A 67 12.89 -16.63 47.47
C LYS A 67 12.46 -15.70 48.60
N ASN A 68 12.28 -14.40 48.33
CA ASN A 68 11.77 -13.44 49.31
C ASN A 68 10.32 -13.72 49.69
N PHE A 69 9.48 -14.01 48.71
CA PHE A 69 8.09 -14.41 48.91
C PHE A 69 7.99 -15.69 49.74
N ARG A 70 8.82 -16.69 49.45
CA ARG A 70 8.93 -17.93 50.24
C ARG A 70 9.30 -17.68 51.71
N LYS A 71 10.21 -16.74 51.97
CA LYS A 71 10.60 -16.39 53.35
C LYS A 71 9.49 -15.66 54.10
N LYS A 72 8.79 -14.72 53.44
CA LYS A 72 7.74 -13.89 54.08
C LYS A 72 6.39 -14.61 54.18
N GLY A 73 6.06 -15.42 53.18
CA GLY A 73 4.82 -16.19 53.07
C GLY A 73 4.91 -17.60 53.65
N SER A 74 5.94 -17.93 54.43
CA SER A 74 6.15 -19.27 54.99
C SER A 74 4.99 -19.74 55.87
N PHE A 75 4.22 -18.80 56.46
CA PHE A 75 3.02 -19.13 57.22
C PHE A 75 1.92 -19.76 56.35
N LEU A 76 1.91 -19.50 55.03
CA LEU A 76 0.96 -20.11 54.11
C LEU A 76 1.14 -21.63 54.00
N CYS A 77 2.32 -22.16 54.34
CA CYS A 77 2.53 -23.61 54.42
C CYS A 77 1.66 -24.29 55.48
N VAL A 78 1.14 -23.55 56.46
CA VAL A 78 0.20 -24.07 57.47
C VAL A 78 -1.17 -24.38 56.84
N ALA A 79 -1.51 -23.72 55.74
CA ALA A 79 -2.77 -23.88 55.01
C ALA A 79 -2.54 -24.48 53.62
N ASP A 80 -1.67 -25.50 53.53
CA ASP A 80 -1.25 -26.10 52.25
C ASP A 80 -2.45 -26.56 51.39
N GLU A 81 -3.47 -27.15 52.02
CA GLU A 81 -4.74 -27.56 51.39
C GLU A 81 -5.52 -26.39 50.77
N VAL A 82 -5.45 -25.20 51.36
CA VAL A 82 -6.10 -23.98 50.83
C VAL A 82 -5.31 -23.41 49.66
N THR A 83 -4.00 -23.63 49.64
CA THR A 83 -3.09 -23.09 48.62
C THR A 83 -2.89 -24.00 47.41
N GLY A 84 -3.46 -25.21 47.44
CA GLY A 84 -3.41 -26.19 46.35
C GLY A 84 -2.15 -27.04 46.30
N GLY A 85 -1.27 -26.95 47.30
CA GLY A 85 0.03 -27.64 47.32
C GLY A 85 1.02 -27.09 46.28
N GLY A 86 2.27 -26.87 46.68
CA GLY A 86 3.33 -26.50 45.73
C GLY A 86 3.49 -25.00 45.44
N LEU A 87 3.06 -24.12 46.36
CA LEU A 87 3.34 -22.67 46.30
C LEU A 87 4.83 -22.32 46.27
N PHE A 88 5.69 -23.19 46.79
CA PHE A 88 7.12 -22.91 46.97
C PHE A 88 8.01 -23.98 46.33
N PRO A 89 7.93 -24.18 44.99
CA PRO A 89 8.84 -25.10 44.33
C PRO A 89 10.26 -24.53 44.40
N GLU A 90 11.24 -25.43 44.44
CA GLU A 90 12.64 -25.05 44.38
C GLU A 90 12.96 -24.62 42.95
N LEU A 91 13.09 -23.31 42.75
CA LEU A 91 13.35 -22.68 41.46
C LEU A 91 14.78 -22.14 41.42
N THR A 92 15.50 -22.47 40.36
CA THR A 92 16.82 -21.93 40.07
C THR A 92 16.75 -20.94 38.92
N SER A 93 17.60 -19.91 38.94
CA SER A 93 17.65 -18.89 37.90
C SER A 93 18.00 -19.52 36.55
N GLU A 94 18.86 -20.54 36.55
CA GLU A 94 19.29 -21.29 35.38
C GLU A 94 18.13 -22.05 34.73
N ALA A 95 17.25 -22.67 35.53
CA ALA A 95 16.09 -23.39 35.00
C ALA A 95 15.08 -22.44 34.35
N VAL A 96 14.81 -21.29 34.98
CA VAL A 96 13.92 -20.26 34.42
C VAL A 96 14.50 -19.65 33.15
N LEU A 97 15.79 -19.27 33.19
CA LEU A 97 16.48 -18.70 32.03
C LEU A 97 16.49 -19.67 30.85
N ARG A 98 16.74 -20.96 31.09
CA ARG A 98 16.74 -21.98 30.04
C ARG A 98 15.41 -22.03 29.30
N VAL A 99 14.29 -22.11 30.03
CA VAL A 99 12.95 -22.14 29.42
C VAL A 99 12.65 -20.83 28.69
N ALA A 100 13.00 -19.68 29.26
CA ALA A 100 12.78 -18.38 28.61
C ALA A 100 13.61 -18.25 27.32
N MET A 101 14.86 -18.71 27.34
CA MET A 101 15.76 -18.73 26.19
C MET A 101 15.26 -19.67 25.09
N GLU A 102 14.77 -20.87 25.45
CA GLU A 102 14.15 -21.80 24.51
C GLU A 102 12.97 -21.15 23.78
N LYS A 103 12.11 -20.42 24.50
CA LYS A 103 10.98 -19.69 23.89
C LYS A 103 11.42 -18.52 23.02
N PHE A 104 12.44 -17.77 23.42
CA PHE A 104 12.98 -16.71 22.59
C PHE A 104 13.59 -17.26 21.29
N ARG A 105 14.41 -18.31 21.39
CA ARG A 105 14.97 -19.01 20.22
C ARG A 105 13.91 -19.58 19.29
N ALA A 106 12.79 -20.07 19.83
CA ALA A 106 11.66 -20.49 19.01
C ALA A 106 11.08 -19.37 18.13
N LEU A 107 11.20 -18.10 18.54
CA LEU A 107 10.81 -16.94 17.72
C LEU A 107 11.89 -16.56 16.71
N VAL A 108 13.17 -16.59 17.10
CA VAL A 108 14.27 -15.99 16.29
C VAL A 108 15.04 -16.99 15.43
N ASP A 109 15.00 -18.28 15.78
CA ASP A 109 15.71 -19.37 15.08
C ASP A 109 14.72 -20.32 14.38
N ASN A 110 13.52 -19.83 14.04
CA ASN A 110 12.48 -20.61 13.36
C ASN A 110 12.69 -20.77 11.85
N GLY A 111 13.72 -20.12 11.27
CA GLY A 111 14.01 -20.12 9.84
C GLY A 111 13.17 -19.13 9.01
N LEU A 112 12.20 -18.44 9.63
CA LEU A 112 11.35 -17.43 9.01
C LEU A 112 11.76 -16.01 9.45
N THR A 113 12.23 -15.86 10.68
CA THR A 113 12.80 -14.61 11.20
C THR A 113 14.20 -14.39 10.62
N GLU A 114 14.41 -13.23 10.01
CA GLU A 114 15.67 -12.87 9.38
C GLU A 114 16.63 -12.24 10.40
N SER A 115 17.82 -12.84 10.53
CA SER A 115 18.89 -12.28 11.35
C SER A 115 19.74 -11.32 10.51
N VAL A 116 19.73 -10.04 10.86
CA VAL A 116 20.43 -8.96 10.16
C VAL A 116 21.74 -8.65 10.89
N SER A 117 22.87 -8.87 10.23
CA SER A 117 24.16 -8.58 10.85
C SER A 117 24.52 -7.10 10.80
N VAL A 118 24.99 -6.57 11.92
CA VAL A 118 25.51 -5.19 11.98
C VAL A 118 26.96 -5.07 11.49
N ALA A 119 27.62 -6.19 11.16
CA ALA A 119 29.02 -6.20 10.72
C ALA A 119 29.25 -5.49 9.38
N GLU A 120 28.23 -5.44 8.52
CA GLU A 120 28.29 -4.82 7.20
C GLU A 120 28.02 -3.31 7.24
N VAL A 121 27.59 -2.78 8.39
CA VAL A 121 27.31 -1.35 8.58
C VAL A 121 28.61 -0.56 8.59
N ASN A 122 28.70 0.47 7.76
CA ASN A 122 29.87 1.36 7.72
C ASN A 122 29.96 2.18 9.02
N PRO A 123 30.95 1.94 9.89
CA PRO A 123 31.05 2.63 11.18
C PRO A 123 31.23 4.13 11.04
N LYS A 124 31.79 4.59 9.91
CA LYS A 124 31.99 6.01 9.64
C LYS A 124 30.67 6.77 9.62
N LEU A 125 29.62 6.21 9.04
CA LEU A 125 28.29 6.83 9.00
C LEU A 125 27.72 7.02 10.41
N ILE A 126 27.91 6.02 11.28
CA ILE A 126 27.46 6.07 12.67
C ILE A 126 28.22 7.14 13.46
N PHE A 127 29.54 7.21 13.30
CA PHE A 127 30.34 8.25 13.96
C PHE A 127 30.03 9.64 13.44
N ASP A 128 29.82 9.80 12.14
CA ASP A 128 29.44 11.09 11.55
C ASP A 128 28.10 11.56 12.13
N ALA A 129 27.09 10.68 12.23
CA ALA A 129 25.80 10.97 12.86
C ALA A 129 25.92 11.31 14.36
N TYR A 130 26.79 10.61 15.08
CA TYR A 130 27.09 10.89 16.50
C TYR A 130 27.69 12.29 16.69
N PHE A 131 28.67 12.67 15.87
CA PHE A 131 29.32 13.99 15.98
C PHE A 131 28.44 15.14 15.48
N SER A 132 27.53 14.88 14.53
CA SER A 132 26.58 15.88 14.04
C SER A 132 25.32 16.01 14.91
N GLY A 133 25.12 15.12 15.89
CA GLY A 133 23.91 15.10 16.72
C GLY A 133 22.65 14.85 15.91
N THR A 134 22.76 13.97 14.90
CA THR A 134 21.65 13.58 14.03
C THR A 134 21.03 12.29 14.56
N ALA A 135 19.70 12.18 14.49
CA ALA A 135 18.95 11.02 14.94
C ALA A 135 19.58 9.71 14.40
N PRO A 136 19.77 8.66 15.22
CA PRO A 136 19.25 8.45 16.58
C PRO A 136 19.96 9.21 17.70
N PHE A 137 21.05 9.92 17.42
CA PHE A 137 21.79 10.63 18.46
C PHE A 137 21.18 12.00 18.75
N HIS A 138 20.89 12.28 20.03
CA HIS A 138 20.44 13.59 20.47
C HIS A 138 21.57 14.59 20.67
N ARG A 139 21.25 15.86 20.90
CA ARG A 139 22.24 16.90 21.27
C ARG A 139 23.06 16.56 22.53
N GLU A 140 22.54 15.69 23.39
CA GLU A 140 23.24 15.08 24.53
C GLU A 140 23.66 13.63 24.25
N ALA A 141 24.15 13.36 23.03
CA ALA A 141 24.45 12.03 22.49
C ALA A 141 25.06 11.08 23.53
N LYS A 142 24.27 10.10 23.99
CA LYS A 142 24.74 9.13 24.98
C LYS A 142 25.42 7.98 24.28
N LYS A 143 26.48 7.46 24.90
CA LYS A 143 27.17 6.25 24.41
C LYS A 143 26.25 5.02 24.37
N SER A 144 25.11 5.06 25.04
CA SER A 144 24.10 4.01 25.03
C SER A 144 23.31 3.93 23.73
N GLU A 145 23.37 4.93 22.84
CA GLU A 145 22.60 4.99 21.58
C GLU A 145 23.34 4.36 20.39
N PHE A 146 24.62 3.99 20.55
CA PHE A 146 25.37 3.33 19.49
C PHE A 146 24.78 1.97 19.05
N PRO A 147 24.38 1.06 19.98
CA PRO A 147 23.74 -0.20 19.61
C PRO A 147 22.50 0.02 18.72
N ASP A 148 21.67 0.99 19.06
CA ASP A 148 20.46 1.33 18.31
C ASP A 148 20.80 1.89 16.92
N ALA A 149 21.79 2.78 16.85
CA ALA A 149 22.27 3.33 15.58
C ALA A 149 22.80 2.27 14.62
N PHE A 150 23.54 1.28 15.12
CA PHE A 150 23.99 0.15 14.31
C PHE A 150 22.82 -0.74 13.87
N SER A 151 21.84 -0.97 14.75
CA SER A 151 20.66 -1.79 14.41
C SER A 151 19.82 -1.14 13.33
N LEU A 152 19.49 0.14 13.48
CA LEU A 152 18.73 0.89 12.48
C LEU A 152 19.50 0.94 11.16
N ALA A 153 20.77 1.31 11.15
CA ALA A 153 21.54 1.38 9.91
C ALA A 153 21.57 0.04 9.15
N ALA A 154 21.64 -1.10 9.86
CA ALA A 154 21.57 -2.41 9.23
C ALA A 154 20.17 -2.69 8.64
N VAL A 155 19.11 -2.33 9.36
CA VAL A 155 17.72 -2.45 8.90
C VAL A 155 17.42 -1.53 7.71
N ASP A 156 17.96 -0.30 7.69
CA ASP A 156 17.82 0.62 6.54
C ASP A 156 18.45 0.03 5.29
N ALA A 157 19.61 -0.61 5.42
CA ALA A 157 20.28 -1.27 4.29
C ALA A 157 19.42 -2.38 3.69
N VAL A 158 18.76 -3.20 4.52
CA VAL A 158 17.82 -4.25 4.08
C VAL A 158 16.60 -3.62 3.39
N ALA A 159 15.99 -2.60 4.00
CA ALA A 159 14.83 -1.90 3.45
C ALA A 159 15.13 -1.31 2.06
N ARG A 160 16.27 -0.60 1.92
CA ARG A 160 16.72 -0.02 0.64
C ARG A 160 17.04 -1.08 -0.40
N ALA A 161 17.72 -2.16 -0.04
CA ALA A 161 18.05 -3.24 -0.97
C ALA A 161 16.80 -3.92 -1.54
N ARG A 162 15.70 -3.96 -0.76
CA ARG A 162 14.42 -4.54 -1.18
C ARG A 162 13.48 -3.52 -1.81
N HIS A 163 13.77 -2.23 -1.77
CA HIS A 163 12.83 -1.15 -2.13
C HIS A 163 11.51 -1.21 -1.34
N HIS A 164 11.56 -1.68 -0.09
CA HIS A 164 10.40 -1.78 0.80
C HIS A 164 10.55 -0.87 2.00
N LYS A 165 9.44 -0.32 2.49
CA LYS A 165 9.39 0.30 3.82
C LYS A 165 9.47 -0.77 4.91
N VAL A 166 9.86 -0.36 6.12
CA VAL A 166 9.92 -1.23 7.30
C VAL A 166 9.24 -0.57 8.49
N TYR A 167 8.44 -1.36 9.22
CA TYR A 167 7.91 -0.94 10.50
C TYR A 167 9.00 -1.00 11.57
N VAL A 168 9.24 0.11 12.27
CA VAL A 168 10.13 0.18 13.44
C VAL A 168 9.26 0.25 14.68
N VAL A 169 9.14 -0.86 15.40
CA VAL A 169 8.34 -0.95 16.62
C VAL A 169 9.23 -0.67 17.82
N SER A 170 9.04 0.50 18.44
CA SER A 170 9.81 0.91 19.63
C SER A 170 8.95 1.77 20.55
N ALA A 171 9.16 1.60 21.85
CA ALA A 171 8.55 2.44 22.87
C ALA A 171 9.35 3.73 23.12
N ASP A 172 10.53 3.87 22.51
CA ASP A 172 11.40 5.03 22.65
C ASP A 172 10.98 6.16 21.71
N GLU A 173 10.94 7.39 22.23
CA GLU A 173 10.66 8.60 21.45
C GLU A 173 11.81 8.94 20.50
N ASP A 174 13.03 8.51 20.84
CA ASP A 174 14.24 8.75 20.04
C ASP A 174 14.15 7.98 18.71
N MET A 175 13.63 6.76 18.76
CA MET A 175 13.35 5.92 17.59
C MET A 175 12.25 6.50 16.70
N ALA A 176 11.25 7.17 17.30
CA ALA A 176 10.22 7.85 16.53
C ALA A 176 10.79 9.03 15.73
N ALA A 177 11.73 9.78 16.31
CA ALA A 177 12.42 10.87 15.62
C ALA A 177 13.27 10.37 14.43
N VAL A 178 13.92 9.21 14.56
CA VAL A 178 14.66 8.60 13.44
C VAL A 178 13.72 8.19 12.32
N ALA A 179 12.60 7.54 12.65
CA ALA A 179 11.62 7.13 11.67
C ALA A 179 11.01 8.33 10.93
N ALA A 180 10.78 9.44 11.63
CA ALA A 180 10.31 10.68 11.01
C ALA A 180 11.32 11.32 10.04
N ALA A 181 12.62 11.03 10.20
CA ALA A 181 13.70 11.53 9.35
C ALA A 181 14.03 10.61 8.17
N ASN A 182 13.47 9.40 8.12
CA ASN A 182 13.75 8.40 7.08
C ASN A 182 12.45 7.90 6.43
N ASP A 183 12.26 8.23 5.15
CA ASP A 183 11.05 7.87 4.38
C ASP A 183 10.80 6.34 4.29
N ASN A 184 11.83 5.52 4.51
CA ASN A 184 11.72 4.06 4.51
C ASN A 184 11.16 3.50 5.83
N TYR A 185 11.08 4.31 6.88
CA TYR A 185 10.69 3.86 8.21
C TYR A 185 9.28 4.30 8.57
N ILE A 186 8.54 3.38 9.19
CA ILE A 186 7.23 3.66 9.73
C ILE A 186 7.26 3.30 11.21
N HIS A 187 7.20 4.31 12.08
CA HIS A 187 7.21 4.09 13.52
C HIS A 187 5.89 3.52 14.02
N LEU A 188 5.97 2.51 14.90
CA LEU A 188 4.85 2.04 15.70
C LEU A 188 5.24 2.05 17.19
N PRO A 189 4.36 2.56 18.07
CA PRO A 189 4.69 2.71 19.49
C PRO A 189 4.70 1.39 20.27
N ALA A 190 4.02 0.35 19.75
CA ALA A 190 3.84 -0.92 20.47
C ALA A 190 3.60 -2.10 19.53
N ILE A 191 3.98 -3.29 19.99
CA ILE A 191 3.73 -4.56 19.30
C ILE A 191 2.23 -4.80 19.10
N ASP A 192 1.38 -4.41 20.06
CA ASP A 192 -0.08 -4.59 19.95
C ASP A 192 -0.65 -3.79 18.78
N THR A 193 -0.11 -2.61 18.50
CA THR A 193 -0.52 -1.78 17.36
C THR A 193 -0.19 -2.47 16.04
N LEU A 194 0.99 -3.09 15.95
CA LEU A 194 1.34 -3.93 14.79
C LEU A 194 0.38 -5.11 14.65
N LEU A 195 0.09 -5.84 15.74
CA LEU A 195 -0.84 -6.98 15.69
C LEU A 195 -2.23 -6.55 15.23
N ASP A 196 -2.77 -5.45 15.75
CA ASP A 196 -4.07 -4.91 15.35
C ASP A 196 -4.09 -4.52 13.87
N LEU A 197 -3.03 -3.87 13.37
CA LEU A 197 -2.90 -3.52 11.95
C LEU A 197 -2.93 -4.75 11.03
N VAL A 198 -2.12 -5.76 11.36
CA VAL A 198 -2.05 -6.99 10.55
C VAL A 198 -3.36 -7.77 10.59
N ASN A 199 -3.97 -7.94 11.77
CA ASN A 199 -5.23 -8.68 11.87
C ASN A 199 -6.37 -7.96 11.12
N ARG A 200 -6.48 -6.63 11.22
CA ARG A 200 -7.50 -5.87 10.48
C ARG A 200 -7.30 -5.97 8.97
N ASN A 201 -6.07 -5.87 8.50
CA ASN A 201 -5.77 -6.04 7.07
C ASN A 201 -6.14 -7.44 6.59
N ASP A 202 -5.81 -8.48 7.37
CA ASP A 202 -6.19 -9.86 7.04
C ASP A 202 -7.71 -10.09 7.07
N ASP A 203 -8.44 -9.46 8.01
CA ASP A 203 -9.90 -9.52 8.07
C ASP A 203 -10.53 -8.84 6.84
N GLU A 204 -9.96 -7.73 6.36
CA GLU A 204 -10.39 -7.09 5.11
C GLU A 204 -10.08 -7.96 3.88
N LEU A 205 -8.91 -8.61 3.83
CA LEU A 205 -8.55 -9.56 2.78
C LEU A 205 -9.39 -10.85 2.79
N ALA A 206 -10.11 -11.16 3.87
CA ALA A 206 -11.01 -12.31 3.89
C ALA A 206 -12.14 -12.17 2.85
N GLU A 207 -12.52 -10.93 2.53
CA GLU A 207 -13.48 -10.59 1.47
C GLU A 207 -12.75 -9.85 0.34
N LEU A 208 -11.88 -10.59 -0.38
CA LEU A 208 -11.00 -10.06 -1.44
C LEU A 208 -11.70 -9.12 -2.44
N SER A 209 -12.93 -9.42 -2.83
CA SER A 209 -13.71 -8.55 -3.73
C SER A 209 -14.00 -7.18 -3.12
N THR A 210 -14.44 -7.13 -1.86
CA THR A 210 -14.73 -5.86 -1.16
C THR A 210 -13.45 -5.05 -0.95
N PHE A 211 -12.34 -5.75 -0.69
CA PHE A 211 -11.02 -5.11 -0.58
C PHE A 211 -10.59 -4.47 -1.91
N ALA A 212 -10.65 -5.23 -3.00
CA ALA A 212 -10.30 -4.77 -4.34
C ALA A 212 -11.19 -3.59 -4.77
N ASP A 213 -12.50 -3.66 -4.52
CA ASP A 213 -13.44 -2.59 -4.86
C ASP A 213 -13.12 -1.29 -4.09
N GLY A 214 -12.67 -1.41 -2.84
CA GLY A 214 -12.19 -0.28 -2.05
C GLY A 214 -10.93 0.37 -2.65
N ILE A 215 -10.02 -0.43 -3.21
CA ILE A 215 -8.83 0.08 -3.91
C ILE A 215 -9.21 0.74 -5.23
N LEU A 216 -10.11 0.13 -6.01
CA LEU A 216 -10.59 0.71 -7.25
C LEU A 216 -11.23 2.09 -7.01
N GLU A 217 -12.04 2.22 -5.95
CA GLU A 217 -12.64 3.52 -5.60
C GLU A 217 -11.58 4.57 -5.22
N GLN A 218 -10.47 4.16 -4.59
CA GLN A 218 -9.33 5.04 -4.31
C GLN A 218 -8.60 5.47 -5.60
N LEU A 219 -8.43 4.57 -6.57
CA LEU A 219 -7.72 4.82 -7.83
C LEU A 219 -8.60 5.39 -8.94
N LYS A 220 -9.90 5.55 -8.69
CA LYS A 220 -10.92 5.91 -9.67
C LYS A 220 -10.60 7.15 -10.51
N ASP A 221 -10.14 8.22 -9.87
CA ASP A 221 -9.80 9.46 -10.56
C ASP A 221 -8.59 9.28 -11.49
N ASP A 222 -7.62 8.46 -11.10
CA ASP A 222 -6.46 8.13 -11.92
C ASP A 222 -6.83 7.23 -13.09
N VAL A 223 -7.72 6.26 -12.88
CA VAL A 223 -8.27 5.41 -13.94
C VAL A 223 -9.01 6.25 -14.98
N ILE A 224 -9.89 7.17 -14.56
CA ILE A 224 -10.62 8.07 -15.47
C ILE A 224 -9.64 8.97 -16.23
N ARG A 225 -8.62 9.49 -15.56
CA ARG A 225 -7.57 10.30 -16.19
C ARG A 225 -6.80 9.53 -17.25
N MET A 226 -6.37 8.30 -16.94
CA MET A 226 -5.68 7.42 -17.90
C MET A 226 -6.56 7.06 -19.10
N ALA A 227 -7.83 6.74 -18.85
CA ALA A 227 -8.81 6.47 -19.90
C ALA A 227 -8.95 7.66 -20.85
N ARG A 228 -9.09 8.88 -20.30
CA ARG A 228 -9.19 10.11 -21.09
C ARG A 228 -7.93 10.38 -21.90
N GLU A 229 -6.74 10.19 -21.33
CA GLU A 229 -5.47 10.35 -22.03
C GLU A 229 -5.31 9.35 -23.18
N HIS A 230 -5.76 8.11 -23.00
CA HIS A 230 -5.77 7.09 -24.04
C HIS A 230 -6.72 7.46 -25.17
N LEU A 231 -7.97 7.79 -24.86
CA LEU A 231 -9.00 8.13 -25.85
C LEU A 231 -8.64 9.40 -26.64
N ASN A 232 -8.01 10.41 -26.03
CA ASN A 232 -7.54 11.60 -26.74
C ASN A 232 -6.44 11.33 -27.78
N ARG A 233 -5.77 10.17 -27.71
CA ARG A 233 -4.75 9.74 -28.67
C ARG A 233 -5.27 8.69 -29.64
N ALA A 234 -6.51 8.26 -29.46
CA ALA A 234 -7.10 7.19 -30.23
C ALA A 234 -7.69 7.69 -31.55
N GLU A 235 -7.92 6.74 -32.46
CA GLU A 235 -8.59 6.99 -33.72
C GLU A 235 -10.09 6.74 -33.56
N PHE A 236 -10.90 7.69 -34.03
CA PHE A 236 -12.36 7.58 -34.06
C PHE A 236 -12.82 7.34 -35.50
N MET A 237 -13.86 6.53 -35.67
CA MET A 237 -14.45 6.25 -36.97
C MET A 237 -15.97 6.46 -36.93
N PRO A 238 -16.56 7.22 -37.87
CA PRO A 238 -18.00 7.33 -37.97
C PRO A 238 -18.63 6.00 -38.38
N VAL A 239 -19.82 5.74 -37.85
CA VAL A 239 -20.72 4.71 -38.34
C VAL A 239 -22.10 5.34 -38.54
N SER A 240 -22.63 5.22 -39.76
CA SER A 240 -23.99 5.64 -40.11
C SER A 240 -24.68 4.58 -40.96
N SER A 241 -26.00 4.48 -40.86
CA SER A 241 -26.83 3.66 -41.75
C SER A 241 -27.13 4.31 -43.11
N GLY A 242 -26.69 5.56 -43.31
CA GLY A 242 -26.83 6.27 -44.59
C GLY A 242 -25.89 5.78 -45.68
N GLU A 243 -26.16 6.20 -46.93
CA GLU A 243 -25.26 5.97 -48.07
C GLU A 243 -24.02 6.89 -48.05
N TYR A 244 -23.98 7.82 -47.11
CA TYR A 244 -22.91 8.81 -46.96
C TYR A 244 -21.93 8.35 -45.87
N GLU A 245 -20.64 8.31 -46.20
CA GLU A 245 -19.55 8.03 -45.26
C GLU A 245 -18.84 9.35 -44.95
N PRO A 246 -19.25 10.10 -43.92
CA PRO A 246 -18.61 11.37 -43.59
C PRO A 246 -17.21 11.14 -43.01
N ASP A 247 -16.31 12.08 -43.26
CA ASP A 247 -14.98 12.07 -42.66
C ASP A 247 -14.98 12.88 -41.36
N ILE A 248 -14.30 12.38 -40.33
CA ILE A 248 -14.12 13.12 -39.08
C ILE A 248 -12.99 14.14 -39.28
N TYR A 249 -13.32 15.42 -39.15
CA TYR A 249 -12.35 16.51 -39.17
C TYR A 249 -11.67 16.72 -37.82
N GLU A 250 -12.48 16.76 -36.76
CA GLU A 250 -12.03 17.06 -35.39
C GLU A 250 -12.87 16.33 -34.36
N THR A 251 -12.23 15.88 -33.27
CA THR A 251 -12.89 15.33 -32.10
C THR A 251 -12.43 16.02 -30.82
N GLU A 252 -13.37 16.27 -29.92
CA GLU A 252 -13.13 16.80 -28.59
C GLU A 252 -13.84 15.94 -27.54
N ILE A 253 -13.06 15.34 -26.62
CA ILE A 253 -13.62 14.59 -25.50
C ILE A 253 -13.96 15.54 -24.36
N THR A 254 -15.26 15.74 -24.15
CA THR A 254 -15.81 16.68 -23.18
C THR A 254 -15.91 16.07 -21.78
N ALA A 255 -16.29 14.78 -21.68
CA ALA A 255 -16.38 14.06 -20.41
C ALA A 255 -16.05 12.57 -20.57
N VAL A 256 -15.47 12.00 -19.52
CA VAL A 256 -15.24 10.56 -19.35
C VAL A 256 -15.68 10.20 -17.95
N SER A 257 -16.51 9.17 -17.83
CA SER A 257 -16.98 8.64 -16.54
C SER A 257 -17.12 7.14 -16.60
N ILE A 258 -17.04 6.48 -15.44
CA ILE A 258 -17.27 5.04 -15.33
C ILE A 258 -18.80 4.80 -15.25
N ASP A 259 -19.33 3.95 -16.13
CA ASP A 259 -20.75 3.57 -16.20
C ASP A 259 -21.00 2.25 -15.48
N ASP A 260 -20.17 1.23 -15.75
CA ASP A 260 -20.26 -0.10 -15.14
C ASP A 260 -18.87 -0.66 -14.84
N VAL A 261 -18.77 -1.50 -13.81
CA VAL A 261 -17.55 -2.16 -13.36
C VAL A 261 -17.87 -3.61 -13.03
N GLN A 262 -17.09 -4.53 -13.58
CA GLN A 262 -17.22 -5.96 -13.32
C GLN A 262 -15.88 -6.53 -12.86
N LEU A 263 -15.87 -7.11 -11.66
CA LEU A 263 -14.69 -7.82 -11.16
C LEU A 263 -14.59 -9.18 -11.86
N ILE A 264 -13.50 -9.40 -12.60
CA ILE A 264 -13.27 -10.62 -13.38
C ILE A 264 -12.48 -11.64 -12.56
N ASP A 265 -11.40 -11.18 -11.94
CA ASP A 265 -10.56 -12.01 -11.08
C ASP A 265 -10.00 -11.20 -9.91
N VAL A 266 -9.78 -11.88 -8.80
CA VAL A 266 -9.18 -11.25 -7.61
C VAL A 266 -8.28 -12.24 -6.88
N SER A 267 -7.06 -11.78 -6.63
CA SER A 267 -6.04 -12.50 -5.90
C SER A 267 -5.68 -11.74 -4.62
N LYS A 268 -4.66 -12.21 -3.90
CA LYS A 268 -4.12 -11.47 -2.75
C LYS A 268 -3.24 -10.30 -3.16
N ASP A 269 -2.75 -10.29 -4.39
CA ASP A 269 -1.74 -9.34 -4.86
C ASP A 269 -2.25 -8.44 -5.98
N ASP A 270 -3.37 -8.79 -6.61
CA ASP A 270 -3.92 -8.08 -7.77
C ASP A 270 -5.43 -8.31 -7.93
N ALA A 271 -6.06 -7.44 -8.71
CA ALA A 271 -7.44 -7.61 -9.17
C ALA A 271 -7.57 -7.14 -10.62
N THR A 272 -8.38 -7.89 -11.38
CA THR A 272 -8.70 -7.57 -12.78
C THR A 272 -10.16 -7.19 -12.91
N TYR A 273 -10.41 -6.07 -13.56
CA TYR A 273 -11.72 -5.50 -13.80
C TYR A 273 -11.98 -5.30 -15.30
N ASP A 274 -13.21 -5.55 -15.72
CA ASP A 274 -13.76 -5.02 -16.96
C ASP A 274 -14.55 -3.76 -16.63
N ILE A 275 -14.13 -2.62 -17.19
CA ILE A 275 -14.73 -1.31 -16.94
C ILE A 275 -15.37 -0.80 -18.22
N THR A 276 -16.64 -0.41 -18.12
CA THR A 276 -17.34 0.32 -19.17
C THR A 276 -17.27 1.81 -18.88
N PHE A 277 -16.62 2.55 -19.77
CA PHE A 277 -16.56 4.01 -19.73
C PHE A 277 -17.68 4.59 -20.58
N LYS A 278 -18.40 5.56 -20.01
CA LYS A 278 -19.26 6.47 -20.76
C LYS A 278 -18.44 7.69 -21.18
N VAL A 279 -18.45 7.99 -22.46
CA VAL A 279 -17.63 9.04 -23.08
C VAL A 279 -18.50 9.99 -23.87
N ASP A 280 -18.42 11.28 -23.53
CA ASP A 280 -19.11 12.34 -24.25
C ASP A 280 -18.11 13.00 -25.21
N VAL A 281 -18.30 12.74 -26.51
CA VAL A 281 -17.42 13.24 -27.58
C VAL A 281 -18.19 14.24 -28.45
N THR A 282 -17.57 15.39 -28.72
CA THR A 282 -18.04 16.27 -29.78
C THR A 282 -17.19 16.01 -31.02
N ALA A 283 -17.82 15.64 -32.13
CA ALA A 283 -17.13 15.37 -33.38
C ALA A 283 -17.67 16.28 -34.48
N THR A 284 -16.76 16.83 -35.28
CA THR A 284 -17.09 17.61 -36.48
C THR A 284 -16.85 16.75 -37.70
N TYR A 285 -17.88 16.63 -38.54
CA TYR A 285 -17.89 15.79 -39.72
C TYR A 285 -17.91 16.66 -40.97
N ASP A 286 -17.01 16.35 -41.90
CA ASP A 286 -17.00 16.98 -43.22
C ASP A 286 -17.86 16.16 -44.18
N TYR A 287 -18.67 16.88 -44.97
CA TYR A 287 -19.45 16.29 -46.04
C TYR A 287 -19.47 17.11 -47.33
N GLU A 288 -19.65 16.41 -48.44
CA GLU A 288 -19.82 16.98 -49.77
C GLU A 288 -21.21 17.63 -49.89
N ASP A 289 -21.23 18.96 -50.00
CA ASP A 289 -22.43 19.73 -50.24
C ASP A 289 -22.70 19.89 -51.74
N PHE A 290 -23.72 19.16 -52.22
CA PHE A 290 -24.17 19.19 -53.60
C PHE A 290 -25.21 20.28 -53.89
N SER A 291 -25.64 21.07 -52.91
CA SER A 291 -26.71 22.06 -53.07
C SER A 291 -26.37 23.15 -54.12
N GLY A 292 -25.09 23.48 -54.26
CA GLY A 292 -24.54 24.40 -55.28
C GLY A 292 -23.94 23.70 -56.51
N ALA A 293 -23.86 22.37 -56.52
CA ALA A 293 -23.12 21.63 -57.54
C ALA A 293 -23.88 21.48 -58.86
N VAL A 294 -23.16 21.52 -59.98
CA VAL A 294 -23.70 21.33 -61.33
C VAL A 294 -23.29 19.96 -61.86
N TRP A 295 -24.27 19.14 -62.24
CA TRP A 295 -24.03 17.85 -62.89
C TRP A 295 -23.68 18.01 -64.36
N ASP A 296 -22.47 17.61 -64.75
CA ASP A 296 -22.05 17.50 -66.15
C ASP A 296 -22.32 16.10 -66.70
N LYS A 297 -23.09 16.01 -67.78
CA LYS A 297 -23.51 14.74 -68.39
C LYS A 297 -22.45 14.13 -69.33
N GLU A 298 -21.55 14.94 -69.88
CA GLU A 298 -20.49 14.47 -70.78
C GLU A 298 -19.38 13.81 -69.97
N ASP A 299 -18.98 14.44 -68.86
CA ASP A 299 -17.94 13.96 -67.95
C ASP A 299 -18.48 13.00 -66.88
N ARG A 300 -19.80 12.96 -66.67
CA ARG A 300 -20.49 12.18 -65.62
C ARG A 300 -19.97 12.50 -64.22
N ALA A 301 -19.77 13.78 -63.94
CA ALA A 301 -19.25 14.27 -62.67
C ALA A 301 -19.98 15.55 -62.21
N TYR A 302 -19.96 15.80 -60.90
CA TYR A 302 -20.41 17.06 -60.31
C TYR A 302 -19.26 18.08 -60.30
N TYR A 303 -19.53 19.31 -60.73
CA TYR A 303 -18.60 20.44 -60.65
C TYR A 303 -19.12 21.47 -59.63
N GLY A 304 -18.21 22.04 -58.84
CA GLY A 304 -18.55 23.02 -57.81
C GLY A 304 -19.14 22.42 -56.53
N VAL A 305 -18.79 21.17 -56.20
CA VAL A 305 -19.08 20.57 -54.89
C VAL A 305 -18.27 21.32 -53.83
N GLU A 306 -18.95 21.85 -52.82
CA GLU A 306 -18.32 22.48 -51.67
C GLU A 306 -18.22 21.47 -50.53
N VAL A 307 -17.28 21.68 -49.59
CA VAL A 307 -17.20 20.88 -48.37
C VAL A 307 -17.82 21.70 -47.26
N SER A 308 -18.83 21.13 -46.61
CA SER A 308 -19.50 21.69 -45.44
C SER A 308 -19.19 20.82 -44.23
N SER A 309 -19.26 21.40 -43.03
CA SER A 309 -18.95 20.70 -41.78
C SER A 309 -20.07 20.92 -40.77
N ASP A 310 -20.52 19.84 -40.13
CA ASP A 310 -21.49 19.89 -39.04
C ASP A 310 -20.92 19.20 -37.79
N SER A 311 -21.23 19.75 -36.62
CA SER A 311 -20.78 19.22 -35.33
C SER A 311 -21.89 18.44 -34.63
N TYR A 312 -21.54 17.30 -34.05
CA TYR A 312 -22.45 16.42 -33.36
C TYR A 312 -21.90 16.04 -31.99
N ARG A 313 -22.80 15.87 -31.03
CA ARG A 313 -22.50 15.33 -29.70
C ARG A 313 -22.88 13.85 -29.65
N HIS A 314 -21.88 13.03 -29.33
CA HIS A 314 -21.98 11.59 -29.16
C HIS A 314 -21.88 11.23 -27.68
N GLN A 315 -22.57 10.16 -27.31
CA GLN A 315 -22.54 9.62 -25.96
C GLN A 315 -22.31 8.10 -26.04
N GLU A 316 -21.03 7.72 -26.13
CA GLU A 316 -20.63 6.36 -26.43
C GLU A 316 -20.21 5.59 -25.18
N ARG A 317 -20.17 4.26 -25.32
CA ARG A 317 -19.67 3.35 -24.29
C ARG A 317 -18.53 2.50 -24.82
N TYR A 318 -17.41 2.52 -24.12
CA TYR A 318 -16.24 1.72 -24.48
C TYR A 318 -15.77 0.88 -23.29
N THR A 319 -15.37 -0.36 -23.57
CA THR A 319 -14.90 -1.30 -22.55
C THR A 319 -13.38 -1.35 -22.52
N ALA A 320 -12.83 -1.51 -21.32
CA ALA A 320 -11.42 -1.71 -21.10
C ALA A 320 -11.17 -2.68 -19.95
N ALA A 321 -10.14 -3.50 -20.11
CA ALA A 321 -9.56 -4.28 -19.04
C ALA A 321 -8.62 -3.41 -18.19
N LEU A 322 -8.87 -3.36 -16.89
CA LEU A 322 -8.02 -2.73 -15.89
C LEU A 322 -7.42 -3.81 -14.99
N GLU A 323 -6.11 -3.80 -14.82
CA GLU A 323 -5.44 -4.55 -13.77
C GLU A 323 -4.87 -3.59 -12.74
N ILE A 324 -5.23 -3.80 -11.48
CA ILE A 324 -4.66 -3.10 -10.33
C ILE A 324 -3.84 -4.08 -9.51
N GLY A 325 -2.65 -3.65 -9.10
CA GLY A 325 -1.79 -4.39 -8.19
C GLY A 325 -1.86 -3.82 -6.78
N PHE A 326 -1.72 -4.68 -5.79
CA PHE A 326 -1.61 -4.33 -4.37
C PHE A 326 -0.72 -5.36 -3.66
N MET A 327 0.58 -5.33 -3.96
CA MET A 327 1.56 -6.29 -3.41
C MET A 327 1.35 -6.59 -1.92
N ASP A 328 1.34 -7.87 -1.56
CA ASP A 328 1.13 -8.43 -0.20
C ASP A 328 -0.27 -8.18 0.40
N GLY A 329 -1.25 -7.79 -0.42
CA GLY A 329 -2.61 -7.46 0.03
C GLY A 329 -2.65 -6.16 0.83
N ILE A 330 -1.90 -5.15 0.40
CA ILE A 330 -1.71 -3.89 1.11
C ILE A 330 -2.23 -2.71 0.27
N LYS A 331 -3.28 -2.04 0.76
CA LYS A 331 -3.91 -0.88 0.07
C LYS A 331 -2.93 0.25 -0.23
N ALA A 332 -1.99 0.51 0.67
CA ALA A 332 -1.02 1.58 0.50
C ALA A 332 -0.04 1.36 -0.68
N ASN A 333 0.08 0.12 -1.16
CA ASN A 333 0.91 -0.25 -2.30
C ASN A 333 0.07 -0.39 -3.58
N ALA A 334 -1.16 0.11 -3.58
CA ALA A 334 -2.04 0.01 -4.73
C ALA A 334 -1.51 0.84 -5.90
N GLU A 335 -1.43 0.20 -7.07
CA GLU A 335 -1.04 0.84 -8.32
C GLU A 335 -1.82 0.27 -9.51
N ILE A 336 -1.93 1.06 -10.57
CA ILE A 336 -2.51 0.62 -11.84
C ILE A 336 -1.40 -0.06 -12.64
N HIS A 337 -1.51 -1.37 -12.88
CA HIS A 337 -0.56 -2.10 -13.73
C HIS A 337 -0.78 -1.77 -15.21
N PHE A 338 -2.04 -1.86 -15.66
CA PHE A 338 -2.43 -1.42 -16.99
C PHE A 338 -3.92 -1.08 -17.08
N LEU A 339 -4.26 -0.29 -18.10
CA LEU A 339 -5.62 -0.05 -18.56
C LEU A 339 -5.61 -0.16 -20.09
N ASN A 340 -6.25 -1.19 -20.62
CA ASN A 340 -6.26 -1.48 -22.06
C ASN A 340 -7.70 -1.55 -22.56
N PHE A 341 -8.03 -0.70 -23.53
CA PHE A 341 -9.31 -0.80 -24.24
C PHE A 341 -9.34 -2.02 -25.14
N ASP A 342 -10.51 -2.65 -25.25
CA ASP A 342 -10.69 -3.82 -26.12
C ASP A 342 -10.56 -3.44 -27.61
N ASP A 343 -11.01 -2.23 -27.92
CA ASP A 343 -10.99 -1.67 -29.26
C ASP A 343 -9.76 -0.79 -29.50
N SER A 344 -9.22 -0.90 -30.70
CA SER A 344 -8.14 -0.03 -31.20
C SER A 344 -8.66 1.18 -32.00
N ILE A 345 -9.91 1.10 -32.46
CA ILE A 345 -10.62 2.15 -33.20
C ILE A 345 -11.98 2.34 -32.50
N PHE A 346 -12.30 3.58 -32.18
CA PHE A 346 -13.49 3.92 -31.42
C PHE A 346 -14.60 4.39 -32.35
N LEU A 347 -15.72 3.66 -32.36
CA LEU A 347 -16.83 3.98 -33.25
C LEU A 347 -17.66 5.13 -32.66
N LEU A 348 -18.09 6.03 -33.55
CA LEU A 348 -19.06 7.09 -33.24
C LEU A 348 -20.33 6.84 -34.05
N GLU A 349 -21.43 6.50 -33.38
CA GLU A 349 -22.71 6.26 -34.05
C GLU A 349 -23.37 7.60 -34.39
N LEU A 350 -23.39 7.95 -35.69
CA LEU A 350 -23.93 9.24 -36.14
C LEU A 350 -25.47 9.28 -36.06
N ASP A 351 -26.12 8.14 -36.26
CA ASP A 351 -27.58 8.05 -36.29
C ASP A 351 -28.22 8.30 -34.91
N SER A 352 -27.45 8.12 -33.84
CA SER A 352 -27.86 8.38 -32.45
C SER A 352 -27.31 9.70 -31.89
N ALA A 353 -26.50 10.41 -32.68
CA ALA A 353 -25.83 11.64 -32.26
C ALA A 353 -26.75 12.86 -32.28
N GLU A 354 -26.49 13.80 -31.37
CA GLU A 354 -27.22 15.05 -31.29
C GLU A 354 -26.54 16.13 -32.12
N HIS A 355 -27.20 16.62 -33.16
CA HIS A 355 -26.71 17.73 -33.97
C HIS A 355 -26.58 19.02 -33.15
N ILE A 356 -25.45 19.70 -33.27
CA ILE A 356 -25.18 20.99 -32.62
C ILE A 356 -25.49 22.09 -33.65
N GLU A 357 -26.69 22.66 -33.59
CA GLU A 357 -27.01 23.82 -34.43
C GLU A 357 -26.12 25.01 -34.07
N TYR A 358 -25.35 25.49 -35.05
CA TYR A 358 -24.63 26.76 -34.93
C TYR A 358 -25.65 27.90 -34.90
N ASP A 359 -25.90 28.45 -33.72
CA ASP A 359 -26.84 29.56 -33.52
C ASP A 359 -26.21 30.85 -34.08
N ALA A 360 -26.33 31.06 -35.39
CA ALA A 360 -25.73 32.19 -36.13
C ALA A 360 -26.32 33.57 -35.79
N TYR A 361 -27.08 33.71 -34.69
CA TYR A 361 -27.71 34.97 -34.27
C TYR A 361 -27.61 35.21 -32.75
N LYS A 362 -26.39 35.30 -32.22
CA LYS A 362 -26.12 36.28 -31.17
C LYS A 362 -25.44 37.49 -31.80
N PRO A 363 -26.15 38.62 -32.04
CA PRO A 363 -25.45 39.85 -32.36
C PRO A 363 -24.48 40.16 -31.23
N GLN A 364 -23.19 40.23 -31.55
CA GLN A 364 -22.22 40.88 -30.69
C GLN A 364 -22.75 42.29 -30.44
N VAL A 365 -23.22 42.55 -29.21
CA VAL A 365 -23.48 43.91 -28.77
C VAL A 365 -22.12 44.60 -28.83
N PRO A 366 -21.92 45.63 -29.67
CA PRO A 366 -20.71 46.42 -29.61
C PRO A 366 -20.71 47.11 -28.26
N ASP A 367 -19.64 46.89 -27.50
CA ASP A 367 -19.36 47.60 -26.27
C ASP A 367 -19.48 49.11 -26.49
N PRO A 368 -20.46 49.81 -25.89
CA PRO A 368 -20.43 51.24 -25.82
C PRO A 368 -19.77 51.59 -24.48
N PHE A 369 -18.50 52.00 -24.58
CA PHE A 369 -17.65 52.70 -23.60
C PHE A 369 -16.48 51.91 -23.01
#